data_AF-A0A5B9ECU8-F1
#
_entry.id   AF-A0A5B9ECU8-F1
#
_cell.length_a   1.000
_cell.length_b   1.000
_cell.length_c   1.000
_cell.angle_alpha   90.00
_cell.angle_beta   90.00
_cell.angle_gamma   90.00
#
_symmetry.space_group_name_H-M   'P 1'
#
loop_
_entity.id
_entity.type
_entity.pdbx_description
1 polymer ?
#
loop_
_entity_poly.entity_id
_entity_poly.type
_entity_poly.pdbx_seq_one_letter_code
_entity_poly.pdbx_strand_id
1 'polypeptide(L)'
;MGVFRKRPSNLESRTGVRWLLYAWLPAIIMVAAIITESTHTFSAANTDGMFRPVWEAIFGKVDNLRWQEIHHYIRKTGHFTGYGLLCITSLRAWLLTFARTLRHMPIGAWRARSALMAICTTVFVASSDELHQYFMPDRTGTIVDVGLDTFGGLCFLGVIALLFWRRGSARSSN
;
A
#
# COMPACT_ATOMS: atom_id res chain seq x y z
N MET A 1 6.42 -0.54 -14.72
CA MET A 1 5.60 0.65 -15.06
C MET A 1 4.64 0.44 -16.24
N GLY A 2 4.97 -0.34 -17.27
CA GLY A 2 4.11 -0.47 -18.47
C GLY A 2 2.66 -0.95 -18.23
N VAL A 3 2.43 -1.81 -17.24
CA VAL A 3 1.10 -2.38 -16.94
C VAL A 3 0.08 -1.33 -16.46
N PHE A 4 0.53 -0.25 -15.82
CA PHE A 4 -0.38 0.83 -15.43
C PHE A 4 -0.90 1.61 -16.65
N ARG A 5 -0.10 1.71 -17.72
CA ARG A 5 -0.48 2.45 -18.93
C ARG A 5 -1.37 1.62 -19.87
N LYS A 6 -1.00 0.37 -20.14
CA LYS A 6 -1.71 -0.45 -21.13
C LYS A 6 -1.89 -1.89 -20.65
N ARG A 7 -2.96 -2.53 -21.14
CA ARG A 7 -3.14 -3.97 -20.94
C ARG A 7 -1.97 -4.71 -21.59
N PRO A 8 -1.25 -5.57 -20.85
CA PRO A 8 -0.19 -6.39 -21.43
C PRO A 8 -0.77 -7.45 -22.37
N SER A 9 -0.16 -7.63 -23.54
CA SER A 9 -0.60 -8.57 -24.59
C SER A 9 0.06 -9.95 -24.50
N ASN A 10 1.32 -10.03 -24.03
CA ASN A 10 2.10 -11.28 -23.99
C ASN A 10 2.35 -11.75 -22.55
N LEU A 11 1.31 -12.26 -21.88
CA LEU A 11 1.43 -12.82 -20.51
C LEU A 11 1.62 -14.34 -20.46
N GLU A 12 1.59 -15.03 -21.61
CA GLU A 12 1.53 -16.49 -21.67
C GLU A 12 2.89 -17.21 -21.55
N SER A 13 4.01 -16.49 -21.64
CA SER A 13 5.36 -17.10 -21.60
C SER A 13 5.81 -17.61 -20.22
N ARG A 14 5.05 -17.36 -19.16
CA ARG A 14 5.37 -17.80 -17.79
C ARG A 14 4.42 -18.91 -17.34
N THR A 15 4.98 -20.01 -16.80
CA THR A 15 4.23 -21.08 -16.13
C THR A 15 3.39 -20.54 -14.98
N GLY A 16 2.32 -21.24 -14.60
CA GLY A 16 1.32 -20.77 -13.63
C GLY A 16 1.92 -20.21 -12.33
N VAL A 17 2.80 -20.97 -11.68
CA VAL A 17 3.45 -20.56 -10.41
C VAL A 17 4.42 -19.38 -10.60
N ARG A 18 5.29 -19.43 -11.62
CA ARG A 18 6.23 -18.33 -11.90
C ARG A 18 5.52 -17.02 -12.24
N TRP A 19 4.37 -17.13 -12.89
CA TRP A 19 3.51 -15.99 -13.18
C TRP A 19 2.87 -15.43 -11.90
N LEU A 20 2.34 -16.30 -11.03
CA LEU A 20 1.76 -15.90 -9.75
C LEU A 20 2.77 -15.14 -8.89
N LEU A 21 3.97 -15.69 -8.73
CA LEU A 21 5.06 -15.03 -8.01
C LEU A 21 5.40 -13.67 -8.63
N TYR A 22 5.55 -13.58 -9.95
CA TYR A 22 5.84 -12.30 -10.59
C TYR A 22 4.74 -11.25 -10.40
N ALA A 23 3.48 -11.67 -10.37
CA ALA A 23 2.35 -10.77 -10.18
C ALA A 23 2.26 -10.32 -8.70
N TRP A 24 2.36 -11.25 -7.76
CA TRP A 24 1.97 -11.08 -6.36
C TRP A 24 3.11 -10.91 -5.38
N LEU A 25 4.34 -11.33 -5.70
CA LEU A 25 5.48 -11.24 -4.78
C LEU A 25 5.68 -9.82 -4.20
N PRO A 26 5.61 -8.72 -4.96
CA PRO A 26 5.72 -7.39 -4.37
C PRO A 26 4.63 -7.08 -3.32
N ALA A 27 3.39 -7.50 -3.56
CA ALA A 27 2.30 -7.29 -2.60
C ALA A 27 2.48 -8.17 -1.35
N ILE A 28 2.94 -9.41 -1.52
CA ILE A 28 3.26 -10.31 -0.41
C ILE A 28 4.39 -9.73 0.46
N ILE A 29 5.43 -9.16 -0.15
CA ILE A 29 6.51 -8.48 0.58
C ILE A 29 5.96 -7.31 1.40
N MET A 30 5.04 -6.52 0.84
CA MET A 30 4.41 -5.42 1.60
C MET A 30 3.57 -5.93 2.77
N VAL A 31 2.78 -6.99 2.57
CA VAL A 31 2.01 -7.61 3.67
C VAL A 31 2.94 -8.14 4.75
N ALA A 32 4.04 -8.81 4.39
CA ALA A 32 5.02 -9.29 5.35
C ALA A 32 5.70 -8.16 6.13
N ALA A 33 6.00 -7.03 5.46
CA ALA A 33 6.54 -5.84 6.12
C ALA A 33 5.55 -5.26 7.14
N ILE A 34 4.28 -5.14 6.76
CA ILE A 34 3.21 -4.67 7.66
C ILE A 34 3.08 -5.61 8.86
N ILE A 35 2.94 -6.92 8.66
CA ILE A 35 2.85 -7.89 9.76
C ILE A 35 4.04 -7.76 10.72
N THR A 36 5.24 -7.55 10.19
CA THR A 36 6.46 -7.37 11.00
C THR A 36 6.40 -6.08 11.82
N GLU A 37 6.01 -4.95 11.22
CA GLU A 37 5.80 -3.67 11.90
C GLU A 37 4.71 -3.76 12.99
N SER A 38 3.72 -4.62 12.77
CA SER A 38 2.62 -4.88 13.69
C SER A 38 3.00 -5.76 14.89
N THR A 39 4.22 -6.27 14.98
CA THR A 39 4.69 -7.07 16.12
C THR A 39 5.24 -6.19 17.27
N HIS A 40 5.43 -6.80 18.45
CA HIS A 40 6.06 -6.15 19.61
C HIS A 40 7.48 -5.64 19.33
N THR A 41 8.19 -6.23 18.36
CA THR A 41 9.54 -5.82 17.95
C THR A 41 9.58 -4.37 17.45
N PHE A 42 8.50 -3.91 16.82
CA PHE A 42 8.33 -2.52 16.35
C PHE A 42 7.32 -1.72 17.19
N SER A 43 7.12 -2.10 18.47
CA SER A 43 6.33 -1.32 19.42
C SER A 43 6.92 0.08 19.64
N ALA A 44 6.10 1.01 20.16
CA ALA A 44 6.53 2.36 20.49
C ALA A 44 7.79 2.37 21.38
N ALA A 45 7.86 1.45 22.35
CA ALA A 45 8.98 1.34 23.27
C ALA A 45 10.30 0.92 22.58
N ASN A 46 10.23 0.07 21.55
CA ASN A 46 11.41 -0.43 20.84
C ASN A 46 11.85 0.48 19.68
N THR A 47 10.91 1.21 19.07
CA THR A 47 11.19 2.15 17.97
C THR A 47 11.71 3.51 18.46
N ASP A 48 11.44 3.85 19.73
CA ASP A 48 11.92 5.06 20.41
C ASP A 48 13.45 5.22 20.31
N GLY A 49 14.18 4.14 20.65
CA GLY A 49 15.64 4.12 20.63
C GLY A 49 16.28 4.15 19.24
N MET A 50 15.52 3.82 18.19
CA MET A 50 16.01 3.83 16.81
C MET A 50 15.81 5.19 16.13
N PHE A 51 14.65 5.82 16.32
CA PHE A 51 14.33 7.07 15.63
C PHE A 51 14.85 8.32 16.34
N ARG A 52 14.96 8.30 17.67
CA ARG A 52 15.38 9.49 18.45
C ARG A 52 16.79 9.96 18.10
N PRO A 53 17.81 9.09 17.99
CA PRO A 53 19.16 9.53 17.65
C PRO A 53 19.23 10.16 16.24
N VAL A 54 18.47 9.61 15.29
CA VAL A 54 18.40 10.15 13.92
C VAL A 54 17.76 11.53 13.93
N TRP A 55 16.67 11.71 14.67
CA TRP A 55 16.03 13.02 14.82
C TRP A 55 16.96 14.03 15.47
N GLU A 56 17.57 13.70 16.61
CA GLU A 56 18.42 14.62 17.36
C GLU A 56 19.69 15.00 16.60
N ALA A 57 20.20 14.11 15.74
CA ALA A 57 21.32 14.41 14.85
C ALA A 57 20.97 15.46 13.76
N ILE A 58 19.71 15.51 13.31
CA ILE A 58 19.27 16.40 12.22
C ILE A 58 18.70 17.72 12.76
N PHE A 59 17.88 17.64 13.81
CA PHE A 59 17.09 18.77 14.33
C PHE A 59 17.51 19.24 15.73
N GLY A 60 18.43 18.54 16.39
CA GLY A 60 18.88 18.83 17.74
C GLY A 60 18.04 18.14 18.83
N LYS A 61 18.48 18.30 20.09
CA LYS A 61 17.87 17.65 21.26
C LYS A 61 16.39 18.00 21.40
N VAL A 62 15.59 17.00 21.77
CA VAL A 62 14.15 17.12 21.95
C VAL A 62 13.75 16.62 23.34
N ASP A 63 12.79 17.28 23.97
CA ASP A 63 12.22 16.85 25.24
C ASP A 63 11.36 15.60 25.06
N ASN A 64 11.20 14.82 26.13
CA ASN A 64 10.52 13.52 26.05
C ASN A 64 9.04 13.64 25.66
N LEU A 65 8.34 14.69 26.09
CA LEU A 65 6.91 14.86 25.79
C LEU A 65 6.72 15.14 24.29
N ARG A 66 7.47 16.11 23.75
CA ARG A 66 7.44 16.42 22.33
C ARG A 66 7.95 15.27 21.46
N TRP A 67 8.92 14.51 21.95
CA TRP A 67 9.41 13.32 21.25
C TRP A 67 8.33 12.25 21.10
N GLN A 68 7.51 12.02 22.13
CA GLN A 68 6.38 11.08 22.04
C GLN A 68 5.38 11.48 20.95
N GLU A 69 5.06 12.77 20.81
CA GLU A 69 4.19 13.28 19.75
C GLU A 69 4.82 13.11 18.36
N ILE A 70 6.09 13.51 18.21
CA ILE A 70 6.83 13.36 16.94
C ILE A 70 6.89 11.89 16.53
N HIS A 71 7.27 11.01 17.46
CA HIS A 71 7.36 9.59 17.21
C HIS A 71 6.00 8.99 16.85
N HIS A 72 4.92 9.43 17.49
CA HIS A 72 3.56 9.06 17.11
C HIS A 72 3.26 9.42 15.64
N TYR A 73 3.55 10.65 15.22
CA TYR A 73 3.35 11.06 13.82
C TYR A 73 4.25 10.32 12.84
N ILE A 74 5.52 10.08 13.18
CA ILE A 74 6.43 9.26 12.34
C ILE A 74 5.81 7.90 12.08
N ARG A 75 5.30 7.24 13.13
CA ARG A 75 4.65 5.93 12.99
C ARG A 75 3.38 6.00 12.13
N LYS A 76 2.50 6.98 12.35
CA LYS A 76 1.31 7.18 11.51
C LYS A 76 1.66 7.41 10.04
N THR A 77 2.72 8.16 9.75
CA THR A 77 3.19 8.37 8.36
C THR A 77 3.81 7.10 7.76
N GLY A 78 4.48 6.28 8.58
CA GLY A 78 5.00 4.97 8.20
C GLY A 78 3.88 4.04 7.75
N HIS A 79 2.87 3.85 8.60
CA HIS A 79 1.67 3.07 8.28
C HIS A 79 0.96 3.60 7.02
N PHE A 80 0.65 4.90 6.96
CA PHE A 80 0.03 5.52 5.78
C PHE A 80 0.81 5.22 4.48
N THR A 81 2.13 5.31 4.53
CA THR A 81 3.00 5.03 3.37
C THR A 81 3.05 3.54 3.04
N GLY A 82 3.15 2.68 4.06
CA GLY A 82 3.16 1.22 3.92
C GLY A 82 1.90 0.70 3.24
N TYR A 83 0.73 1.15 3.69
CA TYR A 83 -0.55 0.80 3.08
C TYR A 83 -0.76 1.44 1.70
N GLY A 84 -0.24 2.66 1.48
CA GLY A 84 -0.17 3.27 0.14
C GLY A 84 0.61 2.40 -0.86
N LEU A 85 1.78 1.90 -0.45
CA LEU A 85 2.61 1.00 -1.27
C LEU A 85 1.98 -0.38 -1.45
N LEU A 86 1.32 -0.92 -0.42
CA LEU A 86 0.52 -2.14 -0.53
C LEU A 86 -0.58 -1.99 -1.58
N CYS A 87 -1.28 -0.86 -1.60
CA CYS A 87 -2.32 -0.59 -2.59
C CYS A 87 -1.75 -0.57 -4.02
N ILE A 88 -0.62 0.10 -4.26
CA ILE A 88 0.02 0.15 -5.59
C ILE A 88 0.49 -1.24 -6.04
N THR A 89 1.14 -1.99 -5.16
CA THR A 89 1.65 -3.34 -5.48
C THR A 89 0.51 -4.32 -5.72
N SER A 90 -0.57 -4.23 -4.95
CA SER A 90 -1.81 -4.99 -5.15
C SER A 90 -2.52 -4.60 -6.44
N LEU A 91 -2.60 -3.30 -6.76
CA LEU A 91 -3.13 -2.81 -8.03
C LEU A 91 -2.36 -3.42 -9.20
N ARG A 92 -1.02 -3.42 -9.14
CA ARG A 92 -0.19 -4.07 -10.17
C ARG A 92 -0.55 -5.55 -10.32
N ALA A 93 -0.68 -6.28 -9.21
CA ALA A 93 -1.03 -7.69 -9.21
C ALA A 93 -2.41 -7.95 -9.83
N TRP A 94 -3.42 -7.15 -9.47
CA TRP A 94 -4.78 -7.24 -10.01
C TRP A 94 -4.85 -6.87 -11.49
N LEU A 95 -4.11 -5.84 -11.93
CA LEU A 95 -4.02 -5.48 -13.35
C LEU A 95 -3.45 -6.65 -14.17
N LEU A 96 -2.35 -7.25 -13.72
CA LEU A 96 -1.76 -8.43 -14.38
C LEU A 96 -2.72 -9.62 -14.39
N THR A 97 -3.39 -9.87 -13.27
CA THR A 97 -4.33 -10.99 -13.12
C THR A 97 -5.52 -10.85 -14.05
N PHE A 98 -6.20 -9.72 -14.03
CA PHE A 98 -7.35 -9.49 -14.89
C PHE A 98 -6.97 -9.28 -16.36
N ALA A 99 -5.74 -8.87 -16.67
CA ALA A 99 -5.27 -8.87 -18.06
C ALA A 99 -5.17 -10.28 -18.64
N ARG A 100 -4.90 -11.29 -17.80
CA ARG A 100 -4.85 -12.70 -18.21
C ARG A 100 -6.24 -13.34 -18.24
N THR A 101 -7.09 -13.08 -17.23
CA THR A 101 -8.38 -13.77 -17.07
C THR A 101 -9.56 -13.06 -17.71
N LEU A 102 -9.52 -11.74 -17.88
CA LEU A 102 -10.63 -10.90 -18.38
C LEU A 102 -10.23 -10.15 -19.67
N ARG A 103 -9.72 -10.89 -20.67
CA ARG A 103 -9.10 -10.32 -21.89
C ARG A 103 -10.01 -9.43 -22.72
N HIS A 104 -11.32 -9.66 -22.71
CA HIS A 104 -12.30 -8.94 -23.55
C HIS A 104 -12.91 -7.72 -22.86
N MET A 105 -12.58 -7.46 -21.60
CA MET A 105 -13.14 -6.32 -20.85
C MET A 105 -12.67 -4.99 -21.46
N PRO A 106 -13.49 -3.92 -21.50
CA PRO A 106 -13.02 -2.59 -21.87
C PRO A 106 -11.89 -2.10 -20.96
N ILE A 107 -10.98 -1.27 -21.49
CA ILE A 107 -9.79 -0.82 -20.73
C ILE A 107 -10.17 -0.06 -19.44
N GLY A 108 -11.23 0.75 -19.49
CA GLY A 108 -11.74 1.50 -18.34
C GLY A 108 -12.28 0.58 -17.25
N ALA A 109 -13.13 -0.39 -17.62
CA ALA A 109 -13.68 -1.37 -16.70
C ALA A 109 -12.59 -2.26 -16.07
N TRP A 110 -11.59 -2.66 -16.85
CA TRP A 110 -10.44 -3.42 -16.34
C TRP A 110 -9.65 -2.65 -15.28
N ARG A 111 -9.32 -1.37 -15.55
CA ARG A 111 -8.65 -0.50 -14.57
C ARG A 111 -9.49 -0.29 -13.32
N ALA A 112 -10.78 0.03 -13.49
CA ALA A 112 -11.70 0.27 -12.38
C ALA A 112 -11.84 -0.97 -11.48
N ARG A 113 -12.02 -2.15 -12.08
CA ARG A 113 -12.13 -3.41 -11.32
C ARG A 113 -10.83 -3.75 -10.59
N SER A 114 -9.66 -3.57 -11.23
CA SER A 114 -8.37 -3.76 -10.57
C SER A 114 -8.13 -2.76 -9.42
N ALA A 115 -8.55 -1.51 -9.59
CA ALA A 115 -8.46 -0.47 -8.57
C ALA A 115 -9.36 -0.77 -7.37
N LEU A 116 -10.61 -1.17 -7.61
CA LEU A 116 -11.53 -1.61 -6.56
C LEU A 116 -10.94 -2.76 -5.75
N MET A 117 -10.43 -3.80 -6.44
CA MET A 117 -9.83 -4.95 -5.75
C MET A 117 -8.58 -4.57 -4.96
N ALA A 118 -7.76 -3.62 -5.44
CA ALA A 118 -6.61 -3.13 -4.68
C ALA A 118 -7.01 -2.40 -3.39
N ILE A 119 -8.07 -1.58 -3.45
CA ILE A 119 -8.64 -0.94 -2.26
C ILE A 119 -9.18 -2.01 -1.32
N CYS A 120 -9.97 -2.99 -1.81
CA CYS A 120 -10.48 -4.08 -0.99
C CYS A 120 -9.35 -4.88 -0.32
N THR A 121 -8.26 -5.17 -1.03
CA THR A 121 -7.07 -5.80 -0.44
C THR A 121 -6.47 -4.93 0.68
N THR A 122 -6.37 -3.62 0.45
CA THR A 122 -5.82 -2.68 1.44
C THR A 122 -6.70 -2.62 2.70
N VAL A 123 -8.01 -2.46 2.55
CA VAL A 123 -8.98 -2.46 3.66
C VAL A 123 -8.92 -3.76 4.43
N PHE A 124 -8.86 -4.90 3.72
CA PHE A 124 -8.79 -6.21 4.34
C PHE A 124 -7.52 -6.40 5.19
N VAL A 125 -6.36 -6.00 4.66
CA VAL A 125 -5.09 -6.09 5.40
C VAL A 125 -5.08 -5.12 6.58
N ALA A 126 -5.53 -3.87 6.40
CA ALA A 126 -5.61 -2.89 7.48
C ALA A 126 -6.55 -3.33 8.61
N SER A 127 -7.70 -3.91 8.24
CA SER A 127 -8.64 -4.48 9.21
C SER A 127 -8.05 -5.69 9.94
N SER A 128 -7.28 -6.52 9.24
CA SER A 128 -6.62 -7.69 9.84
C SER A 128 -5.48 -7.30 10.78
N ASP A 129 -4.73 -6.26 10.43
CA ASP A 129 -3.68 -5.67 11.26
C ASP A 129 -4.26 -5.10 12.55
N GLU A 130 -5.29 -4.25 12.47
CA GLU A 130 -5.96 -3.70 13.65
C GLU A 130 -6.61 -4.80 14.52
N LEU A 131 -7.19 -5.84 13.90
CA LEU A 131 -7.69 -6.99 14.63
C LEU A 131 -6.57 -7.74 15.36
N HIS A 132 -5.41 -7.92 14.72
CA HIS A 132 -4.24 -8.53 15.36
C HIS A 132 -3.70 -7.68 16.50
N GLN A 133 -3.64 -6.36 16.33
CA GLN A 133 -3.21 -5.41 17.37
C GLN A 133 -4.19 -5.35 18.54
N TYR A 134 -5.50 -5.54 18.32
CA TYR A 134 -6.50 -5.61 19.39
C TYR A 134 -6.22 -6.73 20.40
N PHE A 135 -5.58 -7.82 19.99
CA PHE A 135 -5.17 -8.90 20.89
C PHE A 135 -3.87 -8.61 21.65
N MET A 136 -3.23 -7.45 21.42
CA MET A 136 -2.03 -7.04 22.15
C MET A 136 -2.38 -6.14 23.34
N PRO A 137 -1.91 -6.47 24.56
CA PRO A 137 -2.29 -5.75 25.78
C PRO A 137 -1.86 -4.28 25.82
N ASP A 138 -0.85 -3.90 25.02
CA ASP A 138 -0.27 -2.55 25.01
C ASP A 138 -0.81 -1.65 23.88
N ARG A 139 -1.81 -2.08 23.10
CA ARG A 139 -2.36 -1.30 21.99
C ARG A 139 -3.88 -1.19 22.05
N THR A 140 -4.39 0.04 21.99
CA THR A 140 -5.79 0.31 21.68
C THR A 140 -5.92 0.46 20.18
N GLY A 141 -6.24 -0.65 19.48
CA GLY A 141 -6.61 -0.59 18.07
C GLY A 141 -7.84 0.30 17.86
N THR A 142 -7.86 1.09 16.80
CA THR A 142 -8.98 2.01 16.53
C THR A 142 -9.46 1.92 15.09
N ILE A 143 -10.77 2.04 14.88
CA ILE A 143 -11.38 2.11 13.54
C ILE A 143 -10.80 3.28 12.72
N VAL A 144 -10.35 4.33 13.41
CA VAL A 144 -9.69 5.49 12.80
C VAL A 144 -8.40 5.08 12.08
N ASP A 145 -7.68 4.09 12.59
CA ASP A 145 -6.42 3.62 12.00
C ASP A 145 -6.64 2.84 10.71
N VAL A 146 -7.64 1.96 10.68
CA VAL A 146 -8.10 1.33 9.42
C VAL A 146 -8.47 2.39 8.38
N GLY A 147 -9.16 3.45 8.82
CA GLY A 147 -9.55 4.57 7.97
C GLY A 147 -8.36 5.32 7.39
N LEU A 148 -7.36 5.65 8.23
CA LEU A 148 -6.15 6.36 7.82
C LEU A 148 -5.31 5.54 6.83
N ASP A 149 -5.15 4.25 7.08
CA ASP A 149 -4.38 3.34 6.23
C ASP A 149 -5.07 3.13 4.87
N THR A 150 -6.40 2.97 4.89
CA THR A 150 -7.21 2.92 3.68
C THR A 150 -7.10 4.23 2.89
N PHE A 151 -7.10 5.38 3.58
CA PHE A 151 -6.93 6.69 2.95
C PHE A 151 -5.56 6.82 2.28
N GLY A 152 -4.48 6.31 2.88
CA GLY A 152 -3.16 6.19 2.24
C GLY A 152 -3.21 5.38 0.94
N GLY A 153 -3.90 4.25 0.96
CA GLY A 153 -4.18 3.44 -0.23
C GLY A 153 -4.89 4.23 -1.34
N LEU A 154 -5.92 5.01 -0.98
CA LEU A 154 -6.67 5.85 -1.93
C LEU A 154 -5.81 6.98 -2.52
N CYS A 155 -5.01 7.66 -1.71
CA CYS A 155 -4.11 8.72 -2.17
C CYS A 155 -3.11 8.19 -3.20
N PHE A 156 -2.44 7.08 -2.90
CA PHE A 156 -1.45 6.48 -3.78
C PHE A 156 -2.07 5.95 -5.08
N LEU A 157 -3.25 5.33 -5.00
CA LEU A 157 -4.02 4.96 -6.17
C LEU A 157 -4.41 6.17 -7.02
N GLY A 158 -4.83 7.27 -6.39
CA GLY A 158 -5.15 8.54 -7.05
C GLY A 158 -3.95 9.11 -7.81
N VAL A 159 -2.76 9.09 -7.21
CA VAL A 159 -1.51 9.48 -7.88
C VAL A 159 -1.23 8.60 -9.10
N ILE A 160 -1.36 7.27 -8.98
CA ILE A 160 -1.21 6.35 -10.13
C ILE A 160 -2.23 6.66 -11.23
N ALA A 161 -3.49 6.88 -10.88
CA ALA A 161 -4.54 7.22 -11.84
C ALA A 161 -4.25 8.55 -12.56
N LEU A 162 -3.79 9.58 -11.83
CA LEU A 162 -3.41 10.87 -12.39
C LEU A 162 -2.21 10.76 -13.34
N LEU A 163 -1.20 9.98 -12.98
CA LEU A 163 0.04 9.85 -13.77
C LEU A 163 -0.15 8.97 -15.02
N PHE A 164 -1.02 7.96 -14.96
CA PHE A 164 -1.07 6.92 -16.01
C PHE A 164 -2.42 6.76 -16.70
N TRP A 165 -3.52 7.28 -16.14
CA TRP A 165 -4.88 7.04 -16.65
C TRP A 165 -5.63 8.30 -17.09
N ARG A 166 -5.03 9.50 -16.97
CA ARG A 166 -5.61 10.71 -17.57
C ARG A 166 -5.85 10.48 -19.07
N ARG A 167 -7.06 10.81 -19.52
CA ARG A 167 -7.50 10.64 -20.90
C ARG A 167 -6.62 11.48 -21.82
N GLY A 168 -6.07 10.84 -22.85
CA GLY A 168 -5.85 11.54 -24.12
C GLY A 168 -7.23 11.80 -24.72
N SER A 169 -7.78 12.97 -24.45
CA SER A 169 -8.92 13.52 -25.18
C SER A 169 -8.38 14.69 -26.01
N ALA A 170 -8.70 14.69 -27.31
CA ALA A 170 -8.29 15.65 -28.34
C ALA A 170 -6.94 15.39 -29.06
N ARG A 171 -6.94 14.42 -29.97
CA ARG A 171 -6.35 14.62 -31.31
C ARG A 171 -6.96 13.62 -32.32
N SER A 172 -8.16 13.97 -32.77
CA SER A 172 -8.79 13.40 -33.98
C SER A 172 -9.85 14.40 -34.45
N SER A 173 -9.38 15.54 -34.93
CA SER A 173 -10.15 16.46 -35.78
C SER A 173 -9.11 17.37 -36.46
N ASN A 174 -8.60 16.90 -37.59
CA ASN A 174 -8.19 17.65 -38.78
C ASN A 174 -7.62 16.65 -39.79
#